data_AF-A0A6G1JHA1-F1
#
_entry.id   AF-A0A6G1JHA1-F1
#
_cell.length_a   1.000
_cell.length_b   1.000
_cell.length_c   1.000
_cell.angle_alpha   90.00
_cell.angle_beta   90.00
_cell.angle_gamma   90.00
#
_symmetry.space_group_name_H-M   'P 1'
#
loop_
_entity.id
_entity.type
_entity.pdbx_description
1 polymer ?
#
loop_
_entity_poly.entity_id
_entity_poly.type
_entity_poly.pdbx_seq_one_letter_code
_entity_poly.pdbx_strand_id
1 'polypeptide(L)'
;MSQIHALSDDQVAGELRKMTAFIKQEAMEKANEIRLKADEEFAIEKSKLVRQETSAIDSSYEKKFKQASMSQQITRSTVANKSRLRILSARQELLDTLFEDAEKRLGDVSKDKGKYQSILKNLILEGAYALAEDDMKVKARKADYDLVKKAIEEAQPEYKKNMNKETKISIDESDPLPEGSAGGITISGTNGRIDINNTFEERLKLLETDALPSIRVTLFGENQNRKFHD
;
A
#
# COMPACT_ATOMS: atom_id res chain seq x y z
N MET A 1 55.56 12.39 101.54
CA MET A 1 56.49 11.29 101.19
C MET A 1 57.33 11.77 100.03
N SER A 2 58.64 11.93 100.23
CA SER A 2 59.58 12.36 99.19
C SER A 2 59.63 11.28 98.12
N GLN A 3 59.20 11.58 96.89
CA GLN A 3 59.37 10.67 95.76
C GLN A 3 60.86 10.60 95.44
N ILE A 4 61.44 9.40 95.52
CA ILE A 4 62.86 9.16 95.20
C ILE A 4 62.95 8.95 93.70
N HIS A 5 63.37 10.00 92.98
CA HIS A 5 63.73 9.92 91.57
C HIS A 5 65.17 10.42 91.38
N ALA A 6 65.89 9.83 90.43
CA ALA A 6 67.31 10.10 90.17
C ALA A 6 67.58 11.44 89.44
N LEU A 7 66.53 12.19 89.14
CA LEU A 7 66.52 13.47 88.41
C LEU A 7 65.88 14.54 89.30
N SER A 8 66.27 15.81 89.12
CA SER A 8 65.63 16.91 89.85
C SER A 8 64.18 17.11 89.40
N ASP A 9 63.31 17.65 90.25
CA ASP A 9 61.89 17.85 89.94
C ASP A 9 61.68 18.71 88.66
N ASP A 10 62.59 19.64 88.36
CA ASP A 10 62.56 20.45 87.13
C ASP A 10 62.93 19.62 85.87
N GLN A 11 63.84 18.65 86.00
CA GLN A 11 64.14 17.69 84.94
C GLN A 11 62.97 16.73 84.69
N VAL A 12 62.30 16.27 85.75
CA VAL A 12 61.08 15.43 85.64
C VAL A 12 59.94 16.21 84.97
N ALA A 13 59.72 17.47 85.34
CA ALA A 13 58.74 18.33 84.69
C ALA A 13 59.08 18.60 83.21
N GLY A 14 60.36 18.74 82.87
CA GLY A 14 60.84 18.86 81.49
C GLY A 14 60.55 17.62 80.65
N GLU A 15 60.83 16.42 81.17
CA GLU A 15 60.54 15.15 80.49
C GLU A 15 59.03 14.89 80.34
N LEU A 16 58.22 15.21 81.35
CA LEU A 16 56.76 15.12 81.24
C LEU A 16 56.19 16.07 80.17
N ARG A 17 56.75 17.28 80.02
CA ARG A 17 56.38 18.19 78.92
C ARG A 17 56.79 17.61 77.55
N LYS A 18 57.96 17.00 77.42
CA LYS A 18 58.38 16.31 76.18
C LYS A 18 57.46 15.14 75.84
N MET A 19 57.11 14.30 76.83
CA MET A 19 56.15 13.21 76.63
C MET A 19 54.77 13.72 76.21
N THR A 20 54.28 14.79 76.84
CA THR A 20 52.98 15.38 76.47
C THR A 20 53.01 15.98 75.06
N ALA A 21 54.11 16.64 74.68
CA ALA A 21 54.30 17.17 73.33
C ALA A 21 54.38 16.06 72.28
N PHE A 22 55.06 14.95 72.59
CA PHE A 22 55.13 13.77 71.74
C PHE A 22 53.74 13.16 71.52
N ILE A 23 52.98 12.92 72.59
CA ILE A 23 51.60 12.38 72.49
C ILE A 23 50.71 13.31 71.65
N LYS A 24 50.85 14.64 71.83
CA LYS A 24 50.09 15.63 71.06
C LYS A 24 50.48 15.60 69.58
N GLN A 25 51.76 15.50 69.26
CA GLN A 25 52.24 15.42 67.89
C GLN A 25 51.79 14.13 67.21
N GLU A 26 51.91 12.98 67.89
CA GLU A 26 51.44 11.69 67.39
C GLU A 26 49.92 11.72 67.12
N ALA A 27 49.14 12.31 68.02
CA ALA A 27 47.70 12.49 67.82
C ALA A 27 47.38 13.42 66.62
N MET A 28 48.16 14.48 66.40
CA MET A 28 48.01 15.37 65.25
C MET A 28 48.37 14.69 63.93
N GLU A 29 49.47 13.93 63.89
CA GLU A 29 49.86 13.16 62.70
C GLU A 29 48.81 12.11 62.35
N LYS A 30 48.29 11.39 63.35
CA LYS A 30 47.21 10.42 63.15
C LYS A 30 45.90 11.07 62.69
N ALA A 31 45.55 12.24 63.22
CA ALA A 31 44.38 12.99 62.76
C ALA A 31 44.55 13.47 61.31
N ASN A 32 45.74 13.93 60.93
CA ASN A 32 46.04 14.33 59.55
C ASN A 32 46.01 13.14 58.59
N GLU A 33 46.55 11.99 58.99
CA GLU A 33 46.48 10.76 58.19
C GLU A 33 45.04 10.33 57.94
N ILE A 34 44.18 10.36 58.97
CA ILE A 34 42.75 10.05 58.83
C ILE A 34 42.07 11.02 57.87
N ARG A 35 42.37 12.32 57.95
CA ARG A 35 41.79 13.32 57.05
C ARG A 35 42.23 13.10 55.61
N LEU A 36 43.52 12.84 55.38
CA LEU A 36 44.03 12.57 54.03
C LEU A 36 43.37 11.33 53.43
N LYS A 37 43.26 10.24 54.20
CA LYS A 37 42.56 9.02 53.77
C LYS A 37 41.09 9.26 53.48
N ALA A 38 40.40 10.06 54.31
CA ALA A 38 39.00 10.40 54.09
C ALA A 38 38.81 11.20 52.80
N ASP A 39 39.70 12.14 52.48
CA ASP A 39 39.65 12.92 51.24
C ASP A 39 39.93 12.04 50.00
N GLU A 40 40.89 11.11 50.10
CA GLU A 40 41.17 10.12 49.05
C GLU A 40 39.97 9.19 48.81
N GLU A 41 39.40 8.61 49.87
CA GLU A 41 38.23 7.74 49.78
C GLU A 41 37.01 8.50 49.24
N PHE A 42 36.79 9.74 49.68
CA PHE A 42 35.72 10.59 49.15
C PHE A 42 35.86 10.81 47.64
N ALA A 43 37.07 11.12 47.16
CA ALA A 43 37.31 11.31 45.74
C ALA A 43 37.07 10.03 44.93
N ILE A 44 37.49 8.87 45.46
CA ILE A 44 37.30 7.57 44.83
C ILE A 44 35.80 7.21 44.76
N GLU A 45 35.07 7.26 45.88
CA GLU A 45 33.65 6.89 45.94
C GLU A 45 32.79 7.85 45.12
N LYS A 46 33.07 9.16 45.17
CA LYS A 46 32.40 10.13 44.29
C LYS A 46 32.60 9.80 42.82
N SER A 47 33.84 9.53 42.41
CA SER A 47 34.17 9.18 41.01
C SER A 47 33.47 7.89 40.57
N LYS A 48 33.45 6.88 41.45
CA LYS A 48 32.78 5.60 41.22
C LYS A 48 31.27 5.77 41.06
N LEU A 49 30.60 6.50 41.96
CA LEU A 49 29.17 6.78 41.87
C LEU A 49 28.82 7.53 40.58
N VAL A 50 29.58 8.59 40.26
CA VAL A 50 29.35 9.36 39.02
C VAL A 50 29.53 8.47 37.78
N ARG A 51 30.59 7.66 37.72
CA ARG A 51 30.80 6.76 36.57
C ARG A 51 29.70 5.73 36.42
N GLN A 52 29.22 5.17 37.53
CA GLN A 52 28.15 4.18 37.52
C GLN A 52 26.84 4.78 36.98
N GLU A 53 26.45 5.95 37.49
CA GLU A 53 25.23 6.63 37.04
C GLU A 53 25.34 7.14 35.60
N THR A 54 26.49 7.70 35.21
CA THR A 54 26.71 8.11 33.81
C THR A 54 26.58 6.91 32.86
N SER A 55 27.17 5.76 33.20
CA SER A 55 27.05 4.53 32.40
C SER A 55 25.59 4.06 32.27
N ALA A 56 24.81 4.14 33.36
CA ALA A 56 23.39 3.81 33.34
C ALA A 56 22.58 4.78 32.46
N ILE A 57 22.87 6.08 32.54
CA ILE A 57 22.26 7.12 31.71
C ILE A 57 22.59 6.87 30.24
N ASP A 58 23.85 6.65 29.90
CA ASP A 58 24.31 6.41 28.53
C ASP A 58 23.62 5.18 27.92
N SER A 59 23.53 4.07 28.66
CA SER A 59 22.83 2.87 28.20
C SER A 59 21.32 3.12 27.95
N SER A 60 20.69 3.89 28.84
CA SER A 60 19.27 4.26 28.68
C SER A 60 19.05 5.19 27.48
N TYR A 61 19.97 6.11 27.25
CA TYR A 61 19.95 7.06 26.15
C TYR A 61 20.16 6.34 24.82
N GLU A 62 21.12 5.42 24.75
CA GLU A 62 21.39 4.62 23.54
C GLU A 62 20.15 3.82 23.12
N LYS A 63 19.44 3.20 24.07
CA LYS A 63 18.19 2.48 23.80
C LYS A 63 17.11 3.42 23.25
N LYS A 64 16.90 4.57 23.89
CA LYS A 64 15.93 5.58 23.44
C LYS A 64 16.28 6.11 22.05
N PHE A 65 17.56 6.38 21.81
CA PHE A 65 18.05 6.88 20.52
C PHE A 65 17.84 5.86 19.41
N LYS A 66 18.19 4.58 19.64
CA LYS A 66 17.94 3.49 18.68
C LYS A 66 16.45 3.35 18.37
N GLN A 67 15.59 3.40 19.38
CA GLN A 67 14.14 3.33 19.20
C GLN A 67 13.59 4.53 18.40
N ALA A 68 14.04 5.75 18.71
CA ALA A 68 13.63 6.95 17.99
C ALA A 68 14.08 6.92 16.52
N SER A 69 15.32 6.52 16.25
CA SER A 69 15.85 6.35 14.89
C SER A 69 15.05 5.33 14.09
N MET A 70 14.76 4.16 14.68
CA MET A 70 13.92 3.14 14.05
C MET A 70 12.50 3.64 13.78
N SER A 71 11.88 4.35 14.73
CA SER A 71 10.56 4.96 14.57
C SER A 71 10.54 5.99 13.43
N GLN A 72 11.59 6.80 13.30
CA GLN A 72 11.73 7.76 12.20
C GLN A 72 11.87 7.05 10.85
N GLN A 73 12.65 5.96 10.79
CA GLN A 73 12.81 5.16 9.58
C GLN A 73 11.49 4.50 9.15
N ILE A 74 10.75 3.92 10.10
CA ILE A 74 9.42 3.35 9.86
C ILE A 74 8.49 4.44 9.33
N THR A 75 8.41 5.58 10.02
CA THR A 75 7.55 6.71 9.62
C THR A 75 7.86 7.17 8.20
N ARG A 76 9.15 7.34 7.86
CA ARG A 76 9.58 7.72 6.51
C ARG A 76 9.12 6.69 5.47
N SER A 77 9.29 5.40 5.76
CA SER A 77 8.85 4.30 4.88
C SER A 77 7.34 4.31 4.69
N THR A 78 6.58 4.45 5.78
CA THR A 78 5.11 4.51 5.75
C THR A 78 4.61 5.69 4.92
N VAL A 79 5.20 6.88 5.09
CA VAL A 79 4.83 8.07 4.31
C VAL A 79 5.16 7.86 2.82
N ALA A 80 6.34 7.35 2.50
CA ALA A 80 6.72 7.08 1.11
C ALA A 80 5.77 6.07 0.44
N ASN A 81 5.44 4.96 1.13
CA ASN A 81 4.49 3.98 0.60
C ASN A 81 3.08 4.55 0.48
N LYS A 82 2.62 5.36 1.43
CA LYS A 82 1.31 6.04 1.37
C LYS A 82 1.24 6.98 0.16
N SER A 83 2.28 7.76 -0.09
CA SER A 83 2.37 8.62 -1.28
C SER A 83 2.36 7.80 -2.57
N ARG A 84 3.10 6.68 -2.61
CA ARG A 84 3.09 5.77 -3.76
C ARG A 84 1.70 5.20 -4.03
N LEU A 85 1.01 4.73 -3.00
CA LEU A 85 -0.36 4.21 -3.11
C LEU A 85 -1.33 5.28 -3.62
N ARG A 86 -1.24 6.52 -3.11
CA ARG A 86 -2.06 7.64 -3.62
C ARG A 86 -1.86 7.89 -5.11
N ILE A 87 -0.62 7.86 -5.60
CA ILE A 87 -0.34 8.04 -7.03
C ILE A 87 -0.94 6.88 -7.84
N LEU A 88 -0.82 5.65 -7.35
CA LEU A 88 -1.41 4.48 -8.03
C LEU A 88 -2.93 4.55 -8.07
N SER A 89 -3.58 4.93 -6.96
CA SER A 89 -5.03 5.13 -6.90
C SER A 89 -5.48 6.23 -7.86
N ALA A 90 -4.82 7.39 -7.86
CA ALA A 90 -5.16 8.49 -8.78
C ALA A 90 -4.98 8.09 -10.25
N ARG A 91 -3.96 7.27 -10.57
CA ARG A 91 -3.80 6.73 -11.94
C ARG A 91 -4.92 5.78 -12.32
N GLN A 92 -5.38 4.95 -11.38
CA GLN A 92 -6.51 4.05 -11.62
C GLN A 92 -7.81 4.83 -11.80
N GLU A 93 -8.09 5.81 -10.92
CA GLU A 93 -9.27 6.69 -11.02
C GLU A 93 -9.34 7.42 -12.38
N LEU A 94 -8.19 7.86 -12.92
CA LEU A 94 -8.13 8.46 -14.26
C LEU A 94 -8.48 7.46 -15.37
N LEU A 95 -8.07 6.20 -15.25
CA LEU A 95 -8.41 5.15 -16.21
C LEU A 95 -9.89 4.79 -16.10
N ASP A 96 -10.41 4.63 -14.88
CA ASP A 96 -11.82 4.33 -14.63
C ASP A 96 -12.71 5.43 -15.21
N THR A 97 -12.37 6.71 -14.97
CA THR A 97 -13.08 7.86 -15.55
C THR A 97 -13.02 7.86 -17.08
N LEU A 98 -11.88 7.48 -17.68
CA LEU A 98 -11.74 7.40 -19.14
C LEU A 98 -12.69 6.36 -19.74
N PHE A 99 -12.79 5.17 -19.13
CA PHE A 99 -13.68 4.11 -19.60
C PHE A 99 -15.14 4.44 -19.34
N GLU A 100 -15.48 5.05 -18.20
CA GLU A 100 -16.83 5.57 -17.94
C GLU A 100 -17.25 6.61 -19.00
N ASP A 101 -16.36 7.51 -19.39
CA ASP A 101 -16.64 8.50 -20.42
C ASP A 101 -16.73 7.86 -21.83
N ALA A 102 -15.96 6.80 -22.08
CA ALA A 102 -16.09 6.01 -23.31
C ALA A 102 -17.44 5.28 -23.37
N GLU A 103 -17.90 4.70 -22.25
CA GLU A 103 -19.21 4.04 -22.14
C GLU A 103 -20.36 5.02 -22.37
N LYS A 104 -20.30 6.22 -21.76
CA LYS A 104 -21.28 7.30 -22.03
C LYS A 104 -21.33 7.68 -23.50
N ARG A 105 -20.18 7.77 -24.17
CA ARG A 105 -20.10 8.05 -25.62
C ARG A 105 -20.62 6.89 -26.48
N LEU A 106 -20.49 5.65 -26.04
CA LEU A 106 -21.09 4.50 -26.74
C LEU A 106 -22.62 4.57 -26.69
N GLY A 107 -23.20 5.04 -25.58
CA GLY A 107 -24.64 5.29 -25.48
C GLY A 107 -25.15 6.28 -26.54
N ASP A 108 -24.33 7.25 -26.97
CA ASP A 108 -24.71 8.21 -28.02
C ASP A 108 -24.81 7.57 -29.42
N VAL A 109 -24.20 6.41 -29.66
CA VAL A 109 -24.27 5.70 -30.95
C VAL A 109 -25.70 5.29 -31.29
N SER A 110 -26.50 4.98 -30.27
CA SER A 110 -27.93 4.65 -30.42
C SER A 110 -28.78 5.79 -31.01
N LYS A 111 -28.29 7.05 -30.95
CA LYS A 111 -28.99 8.22 -31.51
C LYS A 111 -29.04 8.20 -33.03
N ASP A 112 -28.02 7.67 -33.70
CA ASP A 112 -27.96 7.53 -35.15
C ASP A 112 -28.54 6.17 -35.57
N LYS A 113 -29.87 6.13 -35.76
CA LYS A 113 -30.61 4.89 -36.06
C LYS A 113 -30.08 4.12 -37.28
N GLY A 114 -29.57 4.82 -38.29
CA GLY A 114 -29.06 4.18 -39.52
C GLY A 114 -27.75 3.43 -39.27
N LYS A 115 -26.79 4.10 -38.62
CA LYS A 115 -25.53 3.44 -38.22
C LYS A 115 -25.76 2.36 -37.19
N TYR A 116 -26.62 2.61 -36.21
CA TYR A 116 -26.92 1.66 -35.14
C TYR A 116 -27.56 0.38 -35.68
N GLN A 117 -28.48 0.47 -36.65
CA GLN A 117 -29.05 -0.72 -37.31
C GLN A 117 -27.97 -1.58 -37.99
N SER A 118 -27.03 -0.95 -38.72
CA SER A 118 -25.93 -1.68 -39.35
C SER A 118 -25.00 -2.33 -38.32
N ILE A 119 -24.76 -1.68 -37.18
CA ILE A 119 -23.95 -2.23 -36.10
C ILE A 119 -24.66 -3.42 -35.47
N LEU A 120 -25.95 -3.30 -35.14
CA LEU A 120 -26.76 -4.38 -34.58
C LEU A 120 -26.78 -5.60 -35.51
N LYS A 121 -26.93 -5.40 -36.83
CA LYS A 121 -26.83 -6.47 -37.82
C LYS A 121 -25.50 -7.22 -37.72
N ASN A 122 -24.38 -6.49 -37.67
CA ASN A 122 -23.05 -7.10 -37.59
C ASN A 122 -22.85 -7.83 -36.25
N LEU A 123 -23.36 -7.29 -35.14
CA LEU A 123 -23.30 -7.94 -33.83
C LEU A 123 -24.12 -9.25 -33.80
N ILE A 124 -25.28 -9.27 -34.48
CA ILE A 124 -26.11 -10.48 -34.64
C ILE A 124 -25.35 -11.53 -35.45
N LEU A 125 -24.74 -11.12 -36.57
CA LEU A 125 -23.97 -12.02 -37.43
C LEU A 125 -22.75 -12.61 -36.70
N GLU A 126 -22.01 -11.80 -35.96
CA GLU A 126 -20.85 -12.24 -35.18
C GLU A 126 -21.23 -13.30 -34.14
N GLY A 127 -22.28 -13.05 -33.36
CA GLY A 127 -22.77 -14.02 -32.38
C GLY A 127 -23.38 -15.27 -33.03
N ALA A 128 -24.06 -15.11 -34.17
CA ALA A 128 -24.59 -16.22 -34.94
C ALA A 128 -23.48 -17.14 -35.48
N TYR A 129 -22.39 -16.58 -36.00
CA TYR A 129 -21.24 -17.34 -36.47
C TYR A 129 -20.51 -18.07 -35.34
N ALA A 130 -20.48 -17.48 -34.14
CA ALA A 130 -19.87 -18.08 -32.97
C ALA A 130 -20.69 -19.26 -32.40
N LEU A 131 -22.03 -19.16 -32.39
CA LEU A 131 -22.91 -20.24 -31.93
C LEU A 131 -23.07 -21.36 -32.97
N ALA A 132 -23.21 -20.99 -34.25
CA ALA A 132 -23.38 -21.92 -35.38
C ALA A 132 -24.54 -22.93 -35.22
N GLU A 133 -25.66 -22.49 -34.65
CA GLU A 133 -26.85 -23.31 -34.38
C GLU A 133 -28.03 -23.04 -35.34
N ASP A 134 -29.06 -23.88 -35.28
CA ASP A 134 -30.26 -23.78 -36.14
C ASP A 134 -31.36 -22.89 -35.54
N ASP A 135 -31.44 -22.75 -34.21
CA ASP A 135 -32.42 -21.89 -33.51
C ASP A 135 -31.72 -21.04 -32.44
N MET A 136 -31.82 -19.72 -32.56
CA MET A 136 -31.17 -18.76 -31.67
C MET A 136 -32.16 -17.69 -31.21
N LYS A 137 -31.99 -17.27 -29.96
CA LYS A 137 -32.80 -16.23 -29.34
C LYS A 137 -31.97 -15.00 -29.04
N VAL A 138 -32.43 -13.83 -29.49
CA VAL A 138 -31.77 -12.55 -29.28
C VAL A 138 -32.51 -11.77 -28.20
N LYS A 139 -31.79 -11.37 -27.17
CA LYS A 139 -32.22 -10.41 -26.16
C LYS A 139 -31.68 -9.04 -26.52
N ALA A 140 -32.54 -8.03 -26.44
CA ALA A 140 -32.21 -6.65 -26.71
C ALA A 140 -32.94 -5.74 -25.73
N ARG A 141 -32.62 -4.45 -25.73
CA ARG A 141 -33.39 -3.44 -25.00
C ARG A 141 -34.74 -3.23 -25.68
N LYS A 142 -35.80 -2.98 -24.90
CA LYS A 142 -37.16 -2.73 -25.43
C LYS A 142 -37.22 -1.61 -26.48
N ALA A 143 -36.41 -0.56 -26.31
CA ALA A 143 -36.34 0.56 -27.24
C ALA A 143 -35.77 0.18 -28.62
N ASP A 144 -35.03 -0.92 -28.70
CA ASP A 144 -34.30 -1.35 -29.90
C ASP A 144 -35.00 -2.47 -30.67
N TYR A 145 -36.13 -2.99 -30.18
CA TYR A 145 -36.83 -4.12 -30.78
C TYR A 145 -37.17 -3.90 -32.26
N ASP A 146 -37.63 -2.72 -32.64
CA ASP A 146 -37.97 -2.41 -34.03
C ASP A 146 -36.73 -2.42 -34.95
N LEU A 147 -35.58 -1.98 -34.45
CA LEU A 147 -34.32 -1.99 -35.19
C LEU A 147 -33.71 -3.39 -35.24
N VAL A 148 -33.81 -4.15 -34.15
CA VAL A 148 -33.33 -5.54 -34.06
C VAL A 148 -34.14 -6.45 -34.99
N LYS A 149 -35.47 -6.28 -35.09
CA LYS A 149 -36.31 -7.03 -36.05
C LYS A 149 -35.82 -6.83 -37.49
N LYS A 150 -35.58 -5.58 -37.89
CA LYS A 150 -35.02 -5.26 -39.22
C LYS A 150 -33.61 -5.82 -39.41
N ALA A 151 -32.77 -5.71 -38.39
CA ALA A 151 -31.41 -6.24 -38.43
C ALA A 151 -31.39 -7.77 -38.55
N ILE A 152 -32.34 -8.48 -37.92
CA ILE A 152 -32.49 -9.94 -38.06
C ILE A 152 -32.90 -10.31 -39.49
N GLU A 153 -33.86 -9.59 -40.08
CA GLU A 153 -34.28 -9.82 -41.47
C GLU A 153 -33.13 -9.65 -42.47
N GLU A 154 -32.21 -8.71 -42.20
CA GLU A 154 -31.01 -8.51 -43.01
C GLU A 154 -29.88 -9.52 -42.69
N ALA A 155 -29.78 -10.00 -41.45
CA ALA A 155 -28.72 -10.91 -41.00
C ALA A 155 -28.95 -12.36 -41.43
N GLN A 156 -30.19 -12.87 -41.40
CA GLN A 156 -30.52 -14.25 -41.81
C GLN A 156 -30.06 -14.62 -43.23
N PRO A 157 -30.31 -13.81 -44.29
CA PRO A 157 -29.85 -14.15 -45.64
C PRO A 157 -28.32 -14.10 -45.76
N GLU A 158 -27.65 -13.20 -45.05
CA GLU A 158 -26.19 -13.09 -45.06
C GLU A 158 -25.52 -14.26 -44.33
N TYR A 159 -26.11 -14.70 -43.20
CA TYR A 159 -25.69 -15.91 -42.52
C TYR A 159 -25.85 -17.14 -43.42
N LYS A 160 -27.02 -17.31 -44.05
CA LYS A 160 -27.29 -18.42 -44.98
C LYS A 160 -26.29 -18.48 -46.14
N LYS A 161 -25.92 -17.32 -46.69
CA LYS A 161 -24.95 -17.22 -47.78
C LYS A 161 -23.53 -17.64 -47.35
N ASN A 162 -23.13 -17.31 -46.13
CA ASN A 162 -21.76 -17.57 -45.66
C ASN A 162 -21.59 -18.97 -45.06
N MET A 163 -22.61 -19.49 -44.37
CA MET A 163 -22.54 -20.78 -43.66
C MET A 163 -23.25 -21.94 -44.38
N ASN A 164 -23.99 -21.68 -45.47
CA ASN A 164 -24.82 -22.66 -46.18
C ASN A 164 -25.82 -23.43 -45.28
N LYS A 165 -26.16 -22.87 -44.11
CA LYS A 165 -27.14 -23.40 -43.16
C LYS A 165 -28.22 -22.35 -42.91
N GLU A 166 -29.46 -22.80 -42.77
CA GLU A 166 -30.55 -21.93 -42.36
C GLU A 166 -30.61 -21.85 -40.84
N THR A 167 -30.68 -20.64 -40.30
CA THR A 167 -30.82 -20.42 -38.87
C THR A 167 -32.02 -19.53 -38.60
N LYS A 168 -32.86 -19.98 -37.68
CA LYS A 168 -33.99 -19.23 -37.17
C LYS A 168 -33.51 -18.34 -36.03
N ILE A 169 -33.62 -17.04 -36.23
CA ILE A 169 -33.28 -16.04 -35.21
C ILE A 169 -34.58 -15.38 -34.75
N SER A 170 -34.90 -15.49 -33.47
CA SER A 170 -36.10 -14.90 -32.87
C SER A 170 -35.73 -13.96 -31.71
N ILE A 171 -36.58 -12.98 -31.42
CA ILE A 171 -36.38 -12.08 -30.28
C ILE A 171 -37.04 -12.70 -29.05
N ASP A 172 -36.30 -12.76 -27.94
CA ASP A 172 -36.84 -13.14 -26.65
C ASP A 172 -37.37 -11.90 -25.92
N GLU A 173 -38.69 -11.73 -25.91
CA GLU A 173 -39.36 -10.60 -25.26
C GLU A 173 -39.60 -10.84 -23.76
N SER A 174 -39.32 -12.05 -23.24
CA SER A 174 -39.61 -12.43 -21.85
C SER A 174 -38.61 -11.88 -20.84
N ASP A 175 -37.37 -11.63 -21.26
CA ASP A 175 -36.26 -11.15 -20.43
C ASP A 175 -35.44 -10.09 -21.20
N PRO A 176 -35.94 -8.84 -21.29
CA PRO A 176 -35.28 -7.74 -22.00
C PRO A 176 -34.02 -7.26 -21.28
N LEU A 177 -33.07 -6.71 -22.05
CA LEU A 177 -31.91 -6.04 -21.47
C LEU A 177 -32.34 -4.81 -20.64
N PRO A 178 -31.58 -4.46 -19.58
CA PRO A 178 -31.88 -3.30 -18.74
C PRO A 178 -32.00 -2.01 -19.54
N GLU A 179 -32.95 -1.14 -19.18
CA GLU A 179 -33.12 0.16 -19.83
C GLU A 179 -31.93 1.10 -19.61
N GLY A 180 -31.07 0.85 -18.62
CA GLY A 180 -29.84 1.59 -18.41
C GLY A 180 -28.70 1.24 -19.39
N SER A 181 -28.85 0.17 -20.17
CA SER A 181 -27.81 -0.28 -21.10
C SER A 181 -27.62 0.68 -22.27
N ALA A 182 -26.35 0.88 -22.66
CA ALA A 182 -25.91 1.64 -23.84
C ALA A 182 -26.39 0.99 -25.15
N GLY A 183 -26.73 -0.30 -25.13
CA GLY A 183 -27.31 -1.04 -26.25
C GLY A 183 -26.52 -2.27 -26.65
N GLY A 184 -26.84 -2.80 -27.83
CA GLY A 184 -26.34 -4.08 -28.32
C GLY A 184 -27.28 -5.24 -27.99
N ILE A 185 -26.76 -6.46 -28.06
CA ILE A 185 -27.57 -7.67 -28.03
C ILE A 185 -26.87 -8.82 -27.30
N THR A 186 -27.67 -9.70 -26.71
CA THR A 186 -27.20 -11.00 -26.18
C THR A 186 -27.88 -12.11 -26.97
N ILE A 187 -27.11 -13.07 -27.48
CA ILE A 187 -27.66 -14.21 -28.23
C ILE A 187 -27.55 -15.45 -27.36
N SER A 188 -28.65 -16.18 -27.21
CA SER A 188 -28.66 -17.48 -26.54
C SER A 188 -29.00 -18.61 -27.52
N GLY A 189 -28.24 -19.69 -27.39
CA GLY A 189 -28.36 -20.96 -28.12
C GLY A 189 -28.60 -22.13 -27.16
N THR A 190 -28.83 -23.32 -27.72
CA THR A 190 -29.07 -24.59 -27.02
C THR A 190 -30.13 -24.44 -25.92
N ASN A 191 -31.31 -23.92 -26.27
CA ASN A 191 -32.41 -23.65 -25.34
C ASN A 191 -32.00 -22.79 -24.12
N GLY A 192 -31.06 -21.87 -24.28
CA GLY A 192 -30.60 -20.96 -23.23
C GLY A 192 -29.45 -21.49 -22.36
N ARG A 193 -28.72 -22.51 -22.82
CA ARG A 193 -27.52 -23.01 -22.11
C ARG A 193 -26.23 -22.29 -22.47
N ILE A 194 -26.16 -21.74 -23.67
CA ILE A 194 -24.98 -21.01 -24.16
C ILE A 194 -25.45 -19.62 -24.53
N ASP A 195 -24.79 -18.61 -23.99
CA ASP A 195 -25.15 -17.22 -24.12
C ASP A 195 -23.91 -16.39 -24.45
N ILE A 196 -24.01 -15.66 -25.56
CA ILE A 196 -22.99 -14.74 -26.04
C ILE A 196 -23.46 -13.33 -25.76
N ASN A 197 -22.79 -12.68 -24.81
CA ASN A 197 -23.03 -11.28 -24.50
C ASN A 197 -22.25 -10.38 -25.48
N ASN A 198 -22.97 -9.80 -26.44
CA ASN A 198 -22.42 -8.88 -27.44
C ASN A 198 -22.96 -7.45 -27.24
N THR A 199 -23.23 -7.06 -25.99
CA THR A 199 -23.59 -5.67 -25.66
C THR A 199 -22.37 -4.75 -25.73
N PHE A 200 -22.62 -3.45 -25.87
CA PHE A 200 -21.51 -2.49 -25.94
C PHE A 200 -20.68 -2.44 -24.66
N GLU A 201 -21.30 -2.64 -23.48
CA GLU A 201 -20.57 -2.63 -22.21
C GLU A 201 -19.62 -3.82 -22.12
N GLU A 202 -20.07 -5.03 -22.45
CA GLU A 202 -19.21 -6.22 -22.34
C GLU A 202 -18.07 -6.18 -23.37
N ARG A 203 -18.34 -5.70 -24.60
CA ARG A 203 -17.28 -5.49 -25.59
C ARG A 203 -16.27 -4.44 -25.12
N LEU A 204 -16.72 -3.34 -24.52
CA LEU A 204 -15.82 -2.32 -23.97
C LEU A 204 -14.98 -2.88 -22.83
N LYS A 205 -15.56 -3.69 -21.95
CA LYS A 205 -14.87 -4.32 -20.81
C LYS A 205 -13.83 -5.36 -21.25
N LEU A 206 -14.15 -6.15 -22.26
CA LEU A 206 -13.17 -7.06 -22.87
C LEU A 206 -12.01 -6.27 -23.50
N LEU A 207 -12.34 -5.21 -24.25
CA LEU A 207 -11.35 -4.32 -24.85
C LEU A 207 -10.51 -3.60 -23.79
N GLU A 208 -11.11 -3.18 -22.68
CA GLU A 208 -10.41 -2.53 -21.56
C GLU A 208 -9.27 -3.42 -21.07
N THR A 209 -9.53 -4.72 -20.88
CA THR A 209 -8.53 -5.67 -20.37
C THR A 209 -7.33 -5.78 -21.33
N ASP A 210 -7.60 -5.89 -22.63
CA ASP A 210 -6.57 -6.07 -23.66
C ASP A 210 -5.84 -4.76 -24.00
N ALA A 211 -6.56 -3.63 -23.98
CA ALA A 211 -6.03 -2.32 -24.34
C ALA A 211 -5.36 -1.61 -23.16
N LEU A 212 -5.58 -2.04 -21.91
CA LEU A 212 -5.03 -1.41 -20.71
C LEU A 212 -3.51 -1.19 -20.77
N PRO A 213 -2.69 -2.17 -21.23
CA PRO A 213 -1.25 -1.97 -21.34
C PRO A 213 -0.88 -0.85 -22.31
N SER A 214 -1.52 -0.80 -23.48
CA SER A 214 -1.31 0.22 -24.51
C SER A 214 -1.73 1.60 -24.01
N ILE A 215 -2.92 1.70 -23.40
CA ILE A 215 -3.45 2.95 -22.85
C ILE A 215 -2.54 3.49 -21.74
N ARG A 216 -2.03 2.61 -20.87
CA ARG A 216 -1.08 3.00 -19.81
C ARG A 216 0.21 3.57 -20.38
N VAL A 217 0.75 2.96 -21.43
CA VAL A 217 1.96 3.46 -22.10
C VAL A 217 1.69 4.82 -22.75
N THR A 218 0.55 4.99 -23.42
CA THR A 218 0.19 6.26 -24.07
C THR A 218 -0.03 7.39 -23.06
N LEU A 219 -0.70 7.12 -21.93
CA LEU A 219 -1.03 8.14 -20.93
C LEU A 219 0.13 8.46 -19.97
N PHE A 220 0.89 7.45 -19.55
CA PHE A 220 1.90 7.59 -18.49
C PHE A 220 3.34 7.40 -18.96
N GLY A 221 3.54 7.07 -20.24
CA GLY A 221 4.84 6.81 -20.84
C GLY A 221 5.32 5.37 -20.66
N GLU A 222 6.36 5.02 -21.42
CA GLU A 222 7.00 3.71 -21.32
C GLU A 222 7.85 3.57 -20.05
N ASN A 223 7.91 2.35 -19.55
CA ASN A 223 8.81 2.02 -18.45
C ASN A 223 10.25 1.96 -18.96
N GLN A 224 11.06 2.97 -18.60
CA GLN A 224 12.48 3.04 -18.96
C GLN A 224 13.32 1.82 -18.51
N ASN A 225 12.84 1.05 -17.53
CA ASN A 225 13.52 -0.15 -17.05
C ASN A 225 13.14 -1.43 -17.83
N ARG A 226 12.12 -1.39 -18.70
CA ARG A 226 11.75 -2.52 -19.55
C ARG A 226 12.75 -2.61 -20.71
N LYS A 227 13.51 -3.70 -20.77
CA LYS A 227 14.53 -3.93 -21.83
C LYS A 227 14.06 -4.88 -22.93
N PHE A 228 13.02 -5.66 -22.66
CA PHE A 228 12.56 -6.78 -23.47
C PHE A 228 11.05 -6.62 -23.71
N HIS A 229 10.62 -6.81 -24.96
CA HIS A 229 9.25 -6.61 -25.44
C HIS A 229 8.62 -7.87 -26.04
N ASP A 230 9.41 -8.94 -26.05
CA ASP A 230 9.12 -10.33 -26.37
C ASP A 230 8.18 -10.99 -25.35
#